data_AF-A0A1V6NYS0-F1
#
_entry.id   AF-A0A1V6NYS0-F1
#
_cell.length_a   1.000
_cell.length_b   1.000
_cell.length_c   1.000
_cell.angle_alpha   90.00
_cell.angle_beta   90.00
_cell.angle_gamma   90.00
#
_symmetry.space_group_name_H-M   'P 1'
#
loop_
_entity.id
_entity.type
_entity.pdbx_description
1 polymer ?
#
loop_
_entity_poly.entity_id
_entity_poly.type
_entity_poly.pdbx_seq_one_letter_code
_entity_poly.pdbx_strand_id
1 'polypeptide(L)'
;MVESNTGGLFRLISCLMRSVATVNCDLDISQFATLLGRHFQIRDDYQNLQSEDDKGFCDDLDEGKLSFPVISSMQSPGFSNTTLSSVFKGS
;
A
#
# COMPACT_ATOMS: atom_id res chain seq x y z
N MET A 1 -3.91 8.50 -2.41
CA MET A 1 -4.48 7.40 -1.58
C MET A 1 -3.43 6.66 -0.75
N VAL A 2 -2.18 6.51 -1.23
CA VAL A 2 -1.13 5.65 -0.62
C VAL A 2 -0.38 6.26 0.58
N GLU A 3 -0.31 7.58 0.74
CA GLU A 3 0.44 8.18 1.86
C GLU A 3 -0.40 8.43 3.12
N SER A 4 -1.73 8.26 3.05
CA SER A 4 -2.62 8.70 4.13
C SER A 4 -3.12 7.60 5.06
N ASN A 5 -3.20 6.32 4.64
CA ASN A 5 -3.81 5.28 5.49
C ASN A 5 -2.79 4.51 6.32
N THR A 6 -1.77 3.90 5.71
CA THR A 6 -0.93 2.92 6.42
C THR A 6 0.33 3.56 7.01
N GLY A 7 0.97 4.47 6.29
CA GLY A 7 2.12 5.24 6.79
C GLY A 7 1.75 6.23 7.91
N GLY A 8 0.52 6.74 7.90
CA GLY A 8 0.01 7.66 8.91
C GLY A 8 -0.04 7.03 10.31
N LEU A 9 -0.47 5.76 10.41
CA LEU A 9 -0.56 5.06 11.69
C LEU A 9 0.83 4.76 12.28
N PHE A 10 1.79 4.30 11.47
CA PHE A 10 3.16 4.07 11.94
C PHE A 10 3.82 5.37 12.41
N ARG A 11 3.53 6.50 11.73
CA ARG A 11 4.01 7.82 12.14
C ARG A 11 3.31 8.35 13.39
N LEU A 12 2.02 8.07 13.56
CA LEU A 12 1.30 8.39 14.79
C LEU A 12 1.89 7.64 15.98
N ILE A 13 2.11 6.33 15.84
CA ILE A 13 2.71 5.49 16.89
C ILE A 13 4.11 5.99 17.23
N SER A 14 4.94 6.35 16.25
CA SER A 14 6.29 6.87 16.54
C SER A 14 6.25 8.20 17.28
N CYS A 15 5.31 9.10 16.97
CA CYS A 15 5.09 10.34 17.72
C CYS A 15 4.62 10.06 19.15
N LEU A 16 3.69 9.12 19.34
CA LEU A 16 3.20 8.73 20.67
C LEU A 16 4.31 8.14 21.52
N MET A 17 5.11 7.21 20.99
CA MET A 17 6.25 6.62 21.69
C MET A 17 7.25 7.69 22.13
N ARG A 18 7.52 8.69 21.26
CA ARG A 18 8.40 9.81 21.58
C ARG A 18 7.85 10.71 22.69
N SER A 19 6.54 10.94 22.71
CA SER A 19 5.89 11.81 23.69
C SER A 19 5.97 11.31 25.13
N VAL A 20 6.17 10.00 25.33
CA VAL A 20 6.28 9.35 26.64
C VAL A 20 7.67 8.78 26.93
N ALA A 21 8.62 8.95 26.01
CA ALA A 21 9.95 8.38 26.14
C ALA A 21 10.78 9.09 27.22
N THR A 22 11.46 8.31 28.07
CA THR A 22 12.45 8.82 29.04
C THR A 22 13.89 8.65 28.56
N VAL A 23 14.09 7.89 27.47
CA VAL A 23 15.35 7.64 26.78
C VAL A 23 15.11 7.70 25.28
N ASN A 24 16.12 8.11 24.49
CA ASN A 24 16.01 8.22 23.03
C ASN A 24 14.88 9.16 22.55
N CYS A 25 14.57 10.21 23.32
CA CYS A 25 13.50 11.17 23.03
C CYS A 25 13.68 11.90 21.69
N ASP A 26 14.92 12.00 21.20
CA ASP A 26 15.24 12.66 19.93
C ASP A 26 15.33 11.68 18.74
N LEU A 27 15.09 10.38 18.98
CA LEU A 27 15.19 9.38 17.93
C LEU A 27 14.07 9.59 16.89
N ASP A 28 14.47 9.97 15.67
CA ASP A 28 13.54 10.12 14.57
C ASP A 28 13.49 8.90 13.65
N ILE A 29 12.45 8.08 13.83
CA ILE A 29 12.17 6.93 12.97
C ILE A 29 11.13 7.22 11.88
N SER A 30 10.82 8.50 11.60
CA SER A 30 9.76 8.86 10.64
C SER A 30 9.98 8.29 9.25
N GLN A 31 11.22 8.27 8.77
CA GLN A 31 11.56 7.68 7.48
C GLN A 31 11.35 6.17 7.48
N PHE A 32 11.77 5.48 8.55
CA PHE A 32 11.57 4.05 8.71
C PHE A 32 10.07 3.70 8.76
N ALA A 33 9.28 4.42 9.56
CA ALA A 33 7.83 4.26 9.64
C ALA A 33 7.15 4.42 8.27
N THR A 34 7.62 5.38 7.47
CA THR A 34 7.11 5.61 6.10
C THR A 34 7.45 4.45 5.17
N LEU A 35 8.69 3.97 5.18
CA LEU A 35 9.13 2.83 4.38
C LEU A 35 8.40 1.54 4.79
N LEU A 36 8.21 1.34 6.09
CA LEU A 36 7.48 0.21 6.65
C LEU A 36 6.02 0.23 6.19
N GLY A 37 5.34 1.38 6.32
CA GLY A 37 3.97 1.54 5.83
C GLY A 37 3.82 1.26 4.33
N ARG A 38 4.77 1.73 3.51
CA ARG A 38 4.81 1.43 2.07
C ARG A 38 5.00 -0.06 1.80
N HIS A 39 5.91 -0.71 2.53
CA HIS A 39 6.15 -2.15 2.40
C HIS A 39 4.89 -2.96 2.75
N PHE A 40 4.23 -2.63 3.87
CA PHE A 40 2.98 -3.27 4.27
C PHE A 40 1.90 -3.14 3.18
N GLN A 41 1.74 -1.96 2.59
CA GLN A 41 0.75 -1.75 1.53
C GLN A 41 1.07 -2.58 0.27
N ILE A 42 2.33 -2.59 -0.17
CA ILE A 42 2.73 -3.37 -1.37
C ILE A 42 2.51 -4.87 -1.13
N ARG A 43 2.82 -5.35 0.08
CA ARG A 43 2.60 -6.74 0.47
C ARG A 43 1.12 -7.09 0.48
N ASP A 44 0.29 -6.24 1.07
CA ASP A 44 -1.16 -6.41 1.15
C ASP A 44 -1.79 -6.46 -0.26
N ASP A 45 -1.46 -5.48 -1.11
CA ASP A 45 -1.89 -5.43 -2.51
C ASP A 45 -1.47 -6.68 -3.30
N TYR A 46 -0.28 -7.23 -3.04
CA TYR A 46 0.19 -8.47 -3.68
C TYR A 46 -0.53 -9.71 -3.15
N GLN A 47 -0.75 -9.80 -1.83
CA GLN A 47 -1.44 -10.93 -1.23
C GLN A 47 -2.89 -11.04 -1.71
N ASN A 48 -3.57 -9.91 -1.88
CA ASN A 48 -4.90 -9.87 -2.49
C ASN A 48 -4.95 -10.46 -3.92
N LEU A 49 -3.85 -10.37 -4.69
CA LEU A 49 -3.76 -10.98 -6.03
C LEU A 49 -3.25 -12.42 -6.05
N GLN A 50 -2.71 -12.92 -4.93
CA GLN A 50 -2.09 -14.23 -4.89
C GLN A 50 -2.86 -15.22 -4.00
N SER A 51 -3.72 -14.76 -3.09
CA SER A 51 -4.35 -15.61 -2.08
C SER A 51 -4.96 -16.89 -2.67
N GLU A 52 -4.53 -18.05 -2.15
CA GLU A 52 -5.05 -19.35 -2.53
C GLU A 52 -6.44 -19.64 -1.93
N ASP A 53 -6.83 -18.88 -0.90
CA ASP A 53 -8.18 -18.89 -0.34
C ASP A 53 -9.09 -17.95 -1.16
N ASP A 54 -10.21 -18.46 -1.66
CA ASP A 54 -11.22 -17.72 -2.44
C ASP A 54 -11.83 -16.51 -1.69
N LYS A 55 -11.56 -16.37 -0.39
CA LYS A 55 -12.01 -15.22 0.41
C LYS A 55 -11.02 -14.07 0.29
N GLY A 56 -11.42 -13.02 -0.40
CA GLY A 56 -10.59 -11.82 -0.56
C GLY A 56 -9.66 -11.89 -1.75
N PHE A 57 -9.81 -12.88 -2.64
CA PHE A 57 -9.02 -12.94 -3.86
C PHE A 57 -9.54 -11.90 -4.87
N CYS A 58 -8.67 -10.97 -5.25
CA CYS A 58 -8.97 -9.91 -6.21
C CYS A 58 -10.10 -8.95 -5.80
N ASP A 59 -10.48 -8.88 -4.51
CA ASP A 59 -11.50 -7.93 -4.02
C ASP A 59 -11.13 -6.48 -4.40
N ASP A 60 -9.85 -6.11 -4.32
CA ASP A 60 -9.42 -4.78 -4.78
C ASP A 60 -9.73 -4.53 -6.27
N LEU A 61 -9.68 -5.56 -7.13
CA LEU A 61 -10.01 -5.42 -8.54
C LEU A 61 -11.52 -5.24 -8.73
N ASP A 62 -12.32 -6.00 -7.97
CA ASP A 62 -13.77 -5.89 -7.98
C ASP A 62 -14.25 -4.52 -7.47
N GLU A 63 -13.53 -3.94 -6.51
CA GLU A 63 -13.75 -2.58 -6.01
C GLU A 63 -13.19 -1.48 -6.94
N GLY A 64 -12.50 -1.86 -8.03
CA GLY A 64 -11.90 -0.92 -8.98
C GLY A 64 -10.67 -0.18 -8.43
N LYS A 65 -10.03 -0.69 -7.38
CA LYS A 65 -8.85 -0.10 -6.76
C LYS A 65 -7.62 -0.32 -7.64
N LEU A 66 -6.93 0.78 -7.96
CA LEU A 66 -5.64 0.74 -8.63
C LEU A 66 -4.53 0.38 -7.63
N SER A 67 -4.45 -0.90 -7.27
CA SER A 67 -3.42 -1.44 -6.38
C SER A 67 -2.02 -1.35 -7.01
N PHE A 68 -0.98 -1.42 -6.19
CA PHE A 68 0.41 -1.26 -6.63
C PHE A 68 0.81 -2.21 -7.78
N PRO A 69 0.49 -3.52 -7.76
CA PRO A 69 0.82 -4.43 -8.86
C PRO A 69 0.15 -4.02 -10.19
N VAL A 70 -1.08 -3.50 -10.14
CA VAL A 70 -1.80 -3.01 -11.33
C VAL A 70 -1.08 -1.82 -11.93
N ILE A 71 -0.74 -0.81 -11.12
CA ILE A 71 0.01 0.37 -11.59
C ILE A 71 1.37 -0.04 -12.16
N SER A 72 2.08 -0.93 -11.48
CA SER A 72 3.39 -1.42 -11.93
C SER A 72 3.29 -2.15 -13.28
N SER A 73 2.24 -2.96 -13.49
CA SER A 73 2.02 -3.66 -14.76
C SER A 73 1.75 -2.68 -15.91
N MET A 74 0.98 -1.60 -15.64
CA MET A 74 0.67 -0.60 -16.65
C MET A 74 1.88 0.23 -17.09
N GLN A 75 2.90 0.33 -16.24
CA GLN A 75 4.14 1.07 -16.53
C GLN A 75 5.23 0.16 -17.13
N SER A 76 4.99 -1.15 -17.23
CA SER A 76 5.96 -2.11 -17.75
C SER A 76 6.15 -1.95 -19.26
N PRO A 77 7.41 -1.90 -19.76
CA PRO A 77 7.68 -1.84 -21.19
C PRO A 77 7.03 -3.02 -21.93
N GLY A 78 6.27 -2.74 -22.98
CA GLY A 78 5.61 -3.76 -23.80
C GLY A 78 4.23 -4.21 -23.31
N PHE A 79 3.73 -3.68 -22.19
CA PHE A 79 2.36 -3.96 -21.74
C PHE A 79 1.34 -3.07 -22.48
N SER A 80 0.38 -3.70 -23.17
CA SER A 80 -0.72 -2.99 -23.84
C SER A 80 -1.76 -2.56 -22.81
N ASN A 81 -1.69 -1.30 -22.37
CA ASN A 81 -2.60 -0.72 -21.37
C ASN A 81 -4.08 -0.65 -21.78
N THR A 82 -4.43 -1.01 -23.01
CA THR A 82 -5.80 -0.89 -23.52
C THR A 82 -6.78 -1.79 -22.77
N THR A 83 -6.42 -3.04 -22.46
CA THR A 83 -7.31 -3.99 -21.79
C THR A 83 -7.53 -3.67 -20.31
N LEU A 84 -6.47 -3.36 -19.54
CA LEU A 84 -6.64 -2.98 -18.13
C LEU A 84 -7.33 -1.62 -18.01
N SER A 85 -7.02 -0.64 -18.87
CA SER A 85 -7.69 0.66 -18.80
C SER A 85 -9.18 0.59 -19.16
N SER A 86 -9.63 -0.37 -19.99
CA SER A 86 -11.07 -0.58 -20.21
C SER A 86 -11.79 -1.19 -19.01
N VAL A 87 -11.11 -2.01 -18.21
CA VAL A 87 -11.69 -2.60 -16.98
C VAL A 87 -11.93 -1.51 -15.93
N PHE A 88 -10.99 -0.58 -15.74
CA PHE A 88 -11.11 0.50 -14.75
C PHE A 88 -11.88 1.75 -15.23
N LYS A 89 -12.18 1.88 -16.54
CA LYS A 89 -12.99 3.00 -17.09
C LYS A 89 -14.48 2.66 -17.22
N GLY A 90 -14.88 1.43 -16.89
CA GLY A 90 -16.25 0.94 -16.99
C GLY A 90 -17.01 0.96 -15.67
N SER A 91 -17.13 2.12 -15.03
CA SER A 91 -18.12 2.41 -13.97
C SER A 91 -18.59 3.86 -14.04
#